data_AF-A0AA39ZEZ6-F1
#
_entry.id   AF-A0AA39ZEZ6-F1
#
_cell.length_a   1.000
_cell.length_b   1.000
_cell.length_c   1.000
_cell.angle_alpha   90.00
_cell.angle_beta   90.00
_cell.angle_gamma   90.00
#
_symmetry.space_group_name_H-M   'P 1'
#
loop_
_entity.id
_entity.type
_entity.pdbx_description
1 polymer ?
#
loop_
_entity_poly.entity_id
_entity_poly.type
_entity_poly.pdbx_seq_one_letter_code
_entity_poly.pdbx_strand_id
1 'polypeptide(L)'
;MLVLSLTRRYHALAAQDPSRQVYSVQSPLYVGCSKHISNRWVEYDRLGNQTAYHSANKLMTLTMSLLWYRNLGAEVGKATVIRTWEAGQMKEAELLVAVVANAYSTQDGFNVVETGQTKDDGLANDAYKVSEQWEYVFSEMPHLADNLALSLDEIELAKKAEQVAQLERDLEAARTESEAESRRLQERVDDCILELEKQTPEIRAIATGIAKDRRLHQNASVVLRDIIKSAK
;
A
#
# COMPACT_ATOMS: atom_id res chain seq x y z
N MET A 1 -11.97 30.88 10.47
CA MET A 1 -12.60 29.63 9.96
C MET A 1 -11.58 28.52 9.67
N LEU A 2 -10.47 28.82 8.98
CA LEU A 2 -9.46 27.82 8.59
C LEU A 2 -8.92 26.96 9.76
N VAL A 3 -8.46 27.58 10.85
CA VAL A 3 -7.91 26.85 12.01
C VAL A 3 -8.94 25.92 12.64
N LEU A 4 -10.20 26.35 12.80
CA LEU A 4 -11.27 25.49 13.33
C LEU A 4 -11.57 24.31 12.40
N SER A 5 -11.52 24.53 11.07
CA SER A 5 -11.65 23.47 10.07
C SER A 5 -10.48 22.47 10.15
N LEU A 6 -9.24 22.97 10.29
CA LEU A 6 -8.05 22.13 10.45
C LEU A 6 -8.08 21.35 11.77
N THR A 7 -8.51 21.96 12.87
CA THR A 7 -8.68 21.27 14.16
C THR A 7 -9.75 20.17 14.07
N ARG A 8 -10.88 20.43 13.41
CA ARG A 8 -11.93 19.40 13.19
C ARG A 8 -11.39 18.24 12.37
N ARG A 9 -10.69 18.52 11.26
CA ARG A 9 -10.05 17.49 10.41
C ARG A 9 -9.00 16.69 11.18
N TYR A 10 -8.17 17.36 11.97
CA TYR A 10 -7.17 16.71 12.82
C TYR A 10 -7.82 15.69 13.77
N HIS A 11 -8.89 16.08 14.48
CA HIS A 11 -9.56 15.17 15.40
C HIS A 11 -10.26 14.00 14.69
N ALA A 12 -10.88 14.25 13.52
CA ALA A 12 -11.47 13.19 12.71
C ALA A 12 -10.43 12.19 12.20
N LEU A 13 -9.27 12.68 11.74
CA LEU A 13 -8.15 11.83 11.29
C LEU A 13 -7.53 11.06 12.45
N ALA A 14 -7.31 11.69 13.60
CA ALA A 14 -6.78 11.01 14.79
C ALA A 14 -7.70 9.89 15.31
N ALA A 15 -9.00 9.98 15.05
CA ALA A 15 -9.96 8.91 15.37
C ALA A 15 -9.88 7.73 14.38
N GLN A 16 -9.46 7.97 13.14
CA GLN A 16 -9.36 6.97 12.08
C GLN A 16 -7.97 6.33 11.99
N ASP A 17 -6.92 7.10 12.28
CA ASP A 17 -5.53 6.66 12.37
C ASP A 17 -4.94 7.06 13.74
N PRO A 18 -5.01 6.18 14.74
CA PRO A 18 -4.41 6.40 16.06
C PRO A 18 -2.88 6.52 16.02
N SER A 19 -2.23 5.99 14.97
CA SER A 19 -0.77 6.06 14.81
C SER A 19 -0.31 7.48 14.47
N ARG A 20 -1.22 8.34 13.97
CA ARG A 20 -0.96 9.71 13.53
C ARG A 20 0.12 9.80 12.45
N GLN A 21 0.35 8.73 11.71
CA GLN A 21 1.36 8.66 10.65
C GLN A 21 0.79 9.06 9.28
N VAL A 22 -0.54 9.05 9.13
CA VAL A 22 -1.19 9.45 7.88
C VAL A 22 -1.19 10.98 7.75
N TYR A 23 -0.49 11.46 6.71
CA TYR A 23 -0.56 12.83 6.23
C TYR A 23 -2.02 13.23 5.96
N SER A 24 -2.43 14.41 6.41
CA SER A 24 -3.77 14.97 6.14
C SER A 24 -4.13 14.81 4.66
N VAL A 25 -5.20 14.07 4.36
CA VAL A 25 -5.68 13.73 3.00
C VAL A 25 -5.90 14.97 2.12
N GLN A 26 -6.14 16.14 2.72
CA GLN A 26 -6.18 17.42 2.01
C GLN A 26 -5.83 18.56 2.99
N SER A 27 -4.56 18.95 3.06
CA SER A 27 -4.16 20.20 3.70
C SER A 27 -4.20 21.35 2.68
N PRO A 28 -4.44 22.59 3.12
CA PRO A 28 -4.24 23.76 2.26
C PRO A 28 -2.84 23.76 1.66
N LEU A 29 -2.74 23.97 0.35
CA LEU A 29 -1.48 23.89 -0.39
C LEU A 29 -0.95 25.30 -0.70
N TYR A 30 0.37 25.43 -0.65
CA TYR A 30 1.09 26.54 -1.23
C TYR A 30 1.86 26.04 -2.45
N VAL A 31 1.64 26.64 -3.61
CA VAL A 31 2.36 26.34 -4.84
C VAL A 31 3.33 27.48 -5.12
N GLY A 32 4.56 27.14 -5.46
CA GLY A 32 5.59 28.10 -5.79
C GLY A 32 6.56 27.54 -6.82
N CYS A 33 7.16 28.41 -7.63
CA CYS A 33 8.26 28.04 -8.52
C CYS A 33 9.64 28.44 -7.95
N SER A 34 10.68 27.68 -8.29
CA SER A 34 12.07 28.05 -7.96
C SER A 34 13.06 27.40 -8.92
N LYS A 35 14.06 28.18 -9.36
CA LYS A 35 15.24 27.68 -10.08
C LYS A 35 16.19 26.89 -9.17
N HIS A 36 16.09 27.10 -7.85
CA HIS A 36 16.96 26.50 -6.84
C HIS A 36 16.11 25.96 -5.69
N ILE A 37 15.41 24.86 -5.95
CA ILE A 37 14.44 24.27 -5.01
C ILE A 37 15.07 23.90 -3.66
N SER A 38 16.32 23.44 -3.65
CA SER A 38 17.06 23.10 -2.43
C SER A 38 17.18 24.29 -1.47
N ASN A 39 17.46 25.48 -2.01
CA ASN A 39 17.60 26.69 -1.21
C ASN A 39 16.24 27.17 -0.70
N ARG A 40 15.21 27.05 -1.56
CA ARG A 40 13.83 27.41 -1.21
C ARG A 40 13.29 26.53 -0.09
N TRP A 41 13.58 25.24 -0.09
CA TRP A 41 13.14 24.29 0.95
C TRP A 41 13.65 24.63 2.34
N VAL A 42 14.89 25.13 2.46
CA VAL A 42 15.48 25.52 3.76
C VAL A 42 14.68 26.62 4.44
N GLU A 43 14.03 27.50 3.67
CA GLU A 43 13.17 28.56 4.21
C GLU A 43 11.91 27.99 4.85
N TYR A 44 11.37 26.92 4.26
CA TYR A 44 10.17 26.23 4.74
C TYR A 44 10.46 25.23 5.87
N ASP A 45 11.66 24.64 5.92
CA ASP A 45 12.11 23.77 7.03
C ASP A 45 12.13 24.49 8.38
N ARG A 46 12.32 25.80 8.34
CA ARG A 46 12.39 26.63 9.55
C ARG A 46 11.03 27.16 9.99
N LEU A 47 9.95 26.85 9.27
CA LEU A 47 8.59 27.10 9.75
C LEU A 47 8.37 26.23 10.99
N GLY A 48 8.55 26.85 12.16
CA GLY A 48 8.60 26.16 13.46
C GLY A 48 9.41 26.97 14.46
N ASN A 49 10.45 27.61 13.94
CA ASN A 49 11.34 28.47 14.70
C ASN A 49 10.99 29.93 14.43
N GLN A 50 10.91 30.75 15.48
CA GLN A 50 10.38 32.11 15.45
C GLN A 50 11.13 33.10 14.53
N THR A 51 12.21 32.66 13.88
CA THR A 51 13.14 33.50 13.12
C THR A 51 13.01 33.41 11.59
N ALA A 52 12.18 32.51 11.05
CA ALA A 52 12.10 32.26 9.60
C ALA A 52 10.92 32.93 8.86
N TYR A 53 10.20 33.83 9.53
CA TYR A 53 8.92 34.35 9.04
C TYR A 53 9.01 35.37 7.90
N HIS A 54 10.21 35.86 7.56
CA HIS A 54 10.36 36.95 6.59
C HIS A 54 10.33 36.51 5.12
N SER A 55 10.71 35.27 4.79
CA SER A 55 10.82 34.79 3.40
C SER A 55 9.78 33.75 2.97
N ALA A 56 9.04 33.18 3.93
CA ALA A 56 7.98 32.22 3.68
C ALA A 56 6.62 32.90 3.40
N ASN A 57 5.67 32.13 2.85
CA ASN A 57 4.30 32.57 2.68
C ASN A 57 3.67 32.96 4.04
N LYS A 58 3.15 34.19 4.14
CA LYS A 58 2.60 34.75 5.39
C LYS A 58 1.37 34.00 5.91
N LEU A 59 0.48 33.57 5.02
CA LEU A 59 -0.75 32.88 5.40
C LEU A 59 -0.47 31.48 5.92
N MET A 60 0.43 30.74 5.25
CA MET A 60 0.93 29.46 5.74
C MET A 60 1.64 29.62 7.08
N THR A 61 2.52 30.61 7.19
CA THR A 61 3.24 30.95 8.43
C THR A 61 2.28 31.18 9.59
N LEU A 62 1.29 32.06 9.41
CA LEU A 62 0.28 32.34 10.43
C LEU A 62 -0.50 31.07 10.82
N THR A 63 -0.86 30.26 9.84
CA THR A 63 -1.60 29.01 10.08
C THR A 63 -0.78 28.04 10.92
N MET A 64 0.50 27.83 10.59
CA MET A 64 1.41 26.99 11.36
C MET A 64 1.60 27.50 12.79
N SER A 65 1.81 28.81 12.96
CA SER A 65 1.90 29.43 14.29
C SER A 65 0.64 29.20 15.14
N LEU A 66 -0.55 29.28 14.54
CA LEU A 66 -1.81 29.02 15.23
C LEU A 66 -1.98 27.53 15.59
N LEU A 67 -1.51 26.61 14.73
CA LEU A 67 -1.53 25.18 15.02
C LEU A 67 -0.60 24.84 16.20
N TRP A 68 0.63 25.36 16.22
CA TRP A 68 1.52 25.17 17.37
C TRP A 68 1.01 25.83 18.64
N TYR A 69 0.44 27.03 18.57
CA TYR A 69 -0.20 27.66 19.73
C TYR A 69 -1.31 26.78 20.32
N ARG A 70 -1.97 25.97 19.48
CA ARG A 70 -2.99 25.00 19.89
C ARG A 70 -2.43 23.63 20.27
N ASN A 71 -1.11 23.48 20.36
CA ASN A 71 -0.41 22.20 20.57
C ASN A 71 -0.77 21.13 19.54
N LEU A 72 -1.11 21.54 18.32
CA LEU A 72 -1.31 20.64 17.18
C LEU A 72 0.03 20.52 16.45
N GLY A 73 0.65 19.35 16.51
CA GLY A 73 1.85 19.05 15.74
C GLY A 73 1.53 19.18 14.25
N ALA A 74 2.20 20.12 13.59
CA ALA A 74 2.04 20.40 12.17
C ALA A 74 3.43 20.46 11.53
N GLU A 75 3.56 19.78 10.40
CA GLU A 75 4.79 19.74 9.59
C GLU A 75 4.47 20.22 8.17
N VAL A 76 5.46 20.83 7.52
CA VAL A 76 5.33 21.28 6.14
C VAL A 76 5.88 20.19 5.23
N GLY A 77 4.96 19.46 4.57
CA GLY A 77 5.30 18.56 3.47
C GLY A 77 5.81 19.35 2.26
N LYS A 78 6.87 18.87 1.62
CA LYS A 78 7.48 19.49 0.44
C LYS A 78 7.60 18.45 -0.67
N ALA A 79 7.15 18.79 -1.87
CA ALA A 79 7.25 17.94 -3.04
C ALA A 79 7.48 18.78 -4.29
N THR A 80 8.21 18.22 -5.26
CA THR A 80 8.35 18.80 -6.61
C THR A 80 7.32 18.14 -7.51
N VAL A 81 6.34 18.91 -7.98
CA VAL A 81 5.24 18.38 -8.82
C VAL A 81 5.62 18.36 -10.30
N ILE A 82 6.26 19.42 -10.79
CA ILE A 82 6.69 19.55 -12.19
C ILE A 82 8.13 20.05 -12.25
N ARG A 83 8.93 19.46 -13.15
CA ARG A 83 10.24 20.00 -13.54
C ARG A 83 10.12 20.59 -14.93
N THR A 84 10.46 21.86 -15.07
CA THR A 84 10.46 22.56 -16.35
C THR A 84 11.86 22.55 -16.96
N TRP A 85 11.93 22.47 -18.29
CA TRP A 85 13.21 22.43 -19.01
C TRP A 85 13.65 23.82 -19.46
N GLU A 86 12.69 24.70 -19.75
CA GLU A 86 12.93 26.06 -20.21
C GLU A 86 12.52 27.08 -19.15
N ALA A 87 13.21 28.22 -19.12
CA ALA A 87 12.94 29.28 -18.14
C ALA A 87 11.55 29.92 -18.32
N GLY A 88 11.01 29.92 -19.55
CA GLY A 88 9.67 30.41 -19.85
C GLY A 88 8.60 29.61 -19.12
N GLN A 89 8.69 28.28 -19.21
CA GLN A 89 7.71 27.29 -18.74
C GLN A 89 7.43 27.30 -17.23
N MET A 90 8.29 27.93 -16.42
CA MET A 90 8.12 27.93 -14.96
C MET A 90 6.84 28.64 -14.52
N LYS A 91 6.45 29.71 -15.22
CA LYS A 91 5.27 30.52 -14.86
C LYS A 91 3.98 29.74 -15.13
N GLU A 92 3.90 29.14 -16.30
CA GLU A 92 2.77 28.33 -16.74
C GLU A 92 2.65 27.06 -15.87
N ALA A 93 3.77 26.44 -15.52
CA ALA A 93 3.77 25.29 -14.61
C ALA A 93 3.29 25.67 -13.19
N GLU A 94 3.73 26.81 -12.66
CA GLU A 94 3.26 27.30 -11.36
C GLU A 94 1.75 27.58 -11.38
N LEU A 95 1.26 28.25 -12.43
CA LEU A 95 -0.16 28.56 -12.62
C LEU A 95 -1.00 27.28 -12.73
N LEU A 96 -0.61 26.36 -13.60
CA LEU A 96 -1.29 25.08 -13.80
C LEU A 96 -1.42 24.32 -12.47
N VAL A 97 -0.31 24.15 -11.75
CA VAL A 97 -0.32 23.41 -10.47
C VAL A 97 -1.14 24.15 -9.42
N ALA A 98 -1.08 25.48 -9.37
CA ALA A 98 -1.86 26.26 -8.41
C ALA A 98 -3.38 26.13 -8.66
N VAL A 99 -3.81 26.16 -9.92
CA VAL A 99 -5.21 26.00 -10.31
C VAL A 99 -5.69 24.59 -10.00
N VAL A 100 -4.98 23.55 -10.45
CA VAL A 100 -5.36 22.14 -10.24
C VAL A 100 -5.40 21.80 -8.75
N ALA A 101 -4.48 22.35 -7.96
CA ALA A 101 -4.40 22.13 -6.52
C ALA A 101 -5.36 22.99 -5.68
N ASN A 102 -6.15 23.88 -6.31
CA ASN A 102 -6.94 24.91 -5.62
C ASN A 102 -6.12 25.72 -4.60
N ALA A 103 -4.88 26.04 -4.97
CA ALA A 103 -3.88 26.59 -4.06
C ALA A 103 -4.14 28.05 -3.67
N TYR A 104 -5.12 28.74 -4.26
CA TYR A 104 -5.42 30.13 -3.92
C TYR A 104 -6.11 30.28 -2.57
N SER A 105 -5.83 31.38 -1.87
CA SER A 105 -6.44 31.68 -0.58
C SER A 105 -7.94 32.02 -0.67
N THR A 106 -8.44 32.34 -1.85
CA THR A 106 -9.88 32.50 -2.14
C THR A 106 -10.60 31.15 -2.30
N GLN A 107 -9.84 30.08 -2.48
CA GLN A 107 -10.31 28.69 -2.56
C GLN A 107 -9.90 27.96 -1.27
N ASP A 108 -8.99 26.99 -1.36
CA ASP A 108 -8.61 26.11 -0.25
C ASP A 108 -7.11 26.15 0.09
N GLY A 109 -6.32 27.05 -0.51
CA GLY A 109 -4.87 27.08 -0.35
C GLY A 109 -4.28 28.33 0.29
N PHE A 110 -2.97 28.53 0.09
CA PHE A 110 -2.16 29.58 0.70
C PHE A 110 -1.65 30.65 -0.28
N ASN A 111 -1.83 30.49 -1.59
CA ASN A 111 -1.44 31.47 -2.59
C ASN A 111 -2.36 32.69 -2.53
N VAL A 112 -1.84 33.80 -1.98
CA VAL A 112 -2.57 35.07 -1.88
C VAL A 112 -2.42 35.90 -3.15
N VAL A 113 -1.27 35.77 -3.82
CA VAL A 113 -0.96 36.45 -5.07
C VAL A 113 -1.17 35.47 -6.21
N GLU A 114 -1.63 36.00 -7.34
CA GLU A 114 -1.72 35.27 -8.59
C GLU A 114 -0.36 34.67 -8.95
N THR A 115 -0.36 33.38 -9.26
CA THR A 115 0.84 32.62 -9.63
C THR A 115 1.22 32.86 -11.08
N GLY A 116 2.50 32.73 -11.42
CA GLY A 116 3.00 33.04 -12.76
C GLY A 116 3.30 34.53 -12.99
N GLN A 117 3.02 35.41 -12.03
CA GLN A 117 3.33 36.84 -12.10
C GLN A 117 4.63 37.17 -11.35
N THR A 118 5.50 37.98 -11.94
CA THR A 118 6.66 38.57 -11.25
C THR A 118 6.24 39.93 -10.68
N LYS A 119 6.76 40.34 -9.51
CA LYS A 119 6.45 41.66 -8.91
C LYS A 119 6.76 42.87 -9.82
N ASP A 120 7.60 42.67 -10.85
CA ASP A 120 8.01 43.69 -11.82
C ASP A 120 7.16 43.71 -13.10
N ASP A 121 6.22 42.77 -13.25
CA ASP A 121 5.24 42.80 -14.35
C ASP A 121 4.16 43.82 -13.95
N GLY A 122 4.39 45.10 -14.25
CA GLY A 122 3.63 46.27 -13.83
C GLY A 122 2.16 46.35 -14.30
N LEU A 123 1.39 45.29 -14.12
CA LEU A 123 -0.04 45.20 -14.39
C LEU A 123 -0.78 44.88 -13.10
N ALA A 124 -0.66 45.77 -12.12
CA ALA A 124 -1.73 45.96 -11.17
C ALA A 124 -2.92 46.55 -11.95
N ASN A 125 -3.78 45.71 -12.55
CA ASN A 125 -5.22 45.96 -12.72
C ASN A 125 -6.00 44.94 -13.56
N ASP A 126 -5.35 44.11 -14.38
CA ASP A 126 -6.05 42.98 -15.01
C ASP A 126 -5.78 41.73 -14.19
N ALA A 127 -6.53 41.63 -13.09
CA ALA A 127 -6.74 40.35 -12.44
C ALA A 127 -7.34 39.41 -13.48
N TYR A 128 -6.51 38.57 -14.10
CA TYR A 128 -6.99 37.39 -14.80
C TYR A 128 -7.85 36.65 -13.77
N LYS A 129 -9.16 36.67 -13.98
CA LYS A 129 -10.07 36.11 -12.98
C LYS A 129 -9.74 34.63 -12.92
N VAL A 130 -9.63 34.08 -11.72
CA VAL A 130 -9.41 32.63 -11.51
C VAL A 130 -10.34 31.80 -12.41
N SER A 131 -11.57 32.26 -12.67
CA SER A 131 -12.50 31.65 -13.63
C SER A 131 -11.96 31.54 -15.07
N GLU A 132 -11.32 32.58 -15.60
CA GLU A 132 -10.74 32.60 -16.96
C GLU A 132 -9.51 31.70 -17.04
N GLN A 133 -8.73 31.59 -15.96
CA GLN A 133 -7.61 30.64 -15.86
C GLN A 133 -8.09 29.19 -15.82
N TRP A 134 -9.17 28.92 -15.08
CA TRP A 134 -9.83 27.60 -15.08
C TRP A 134 -10.34 27.24 -16.48
N GLU A 135 -10.98 28.19 -17.17
CA GLU A 135 -11.48 27.97 -18.53
C GLU A 135 -10.34 27.69 -19.51
N TYR A 136 -9.26 28.47 -19.47
CA TYR A 136 -8.06 28.24 -20.29
C TYR A 136 -7.44 26.86 -20.05
N VAL A 137 -7.22 26.49 -18.78
CA VAL A 137 -6.55 25.24 -18.40
C VAL A 137 -7.39 24.00 -18.75
N PHE A 138 -8.70 24.04 -18.48
CA PHE A 138 -9.56 22.85 -18.60
C PHE A 138 -10.37 22.80 -19.91
N SER A 139 -10.62 23.93 -20.56
CA SER A 139 -11.45 24.01 -21.77
C SER A 139 -10.63 24.27 -23.03
N GLU A 140 -9.56 25.06 -22.95
CA GLU A 140 -8.78 25.46 -24.13
C GLU A 140 -7.51 24.61 -24.37
N MET A 141 -7.05 23.85 -23.38
CA MET A 141 -5.87 22.99 -23.49
C MET A 141 -6.23 21.48 -23.57
N PRO A 142 -6.50 20.91 -24.75
CA PRO A 142 -6.86 19.49 -24.89
C PRO A 142 -5.76 18.55 -24.36
N HIS A 143 -4.50 18.96 -24.48
CA HIS A 143 -3.35 18.17 -24.05
C HIS A 143 -3.32 17.89 -22.54
N LEU A 144 -3.90 18.76 -21.69
CA LEU A 144 -3.93 18.50 -20.25
C LEU A 144 -4.89 17.35 -19.92
N ALA A 145 -6.09 17.37 -20.52
CA ALA A 145 -7.07 16.31 -20.35
C ALA A 145 -6.53 14.96 -20.88
N ASP A 146 -5.91 14.99 -22.07
CA ASP A 146 -5.29 13.79 -22.66
C ASP A 146 -4.16 13.25 -21.79
N ASN A 147 -3.25 14.11 -21.31
CA ASN A 147 -2.15 13.69 -20.45
C ASN A 147 -2.63 13.18 -19.09
N LEU A 148 -3.69 13.76 -18.52
CA LEU A 148 -4.30 13.28 -17.28
C LEU A 148 -4.92 11.90 -17.48
N ALA A 149 -5.64 11.68 -18.58
CA ALA A 149 -6.20 10.37 -18.91
C ALA A 149 -5.10 9.31 -19.03
N LEU A 150 -4.03 9.61 -19.80
CA LEU A 150 -2.89 8.71 -19.94
C LEU A 150 -2.21 8.42 -18.59
N SER A 151 -2.02 9.46 -17.76
CA SER A 151 -1.40 9.30 -16.43
C SER A 151 -2.26 8.42 -15.50
N LEU A 152 -3.59 8.54 -15.57
CA LEU A 152 -4.50 7.69 -14.79
C LEU A 152 -4.44 6.23 -15.25
N ASP A 153 -4.41 6.00 -16.56
CA ASP A 153 -4.26 4.66 -17.14
C ASP A 153 -2.93 4.01 -16.74
N GLU A 154 -1.83 4.78 -16.75
CA GLU A 154 -0.51 4.32 -16.29
C GLU A 154 -0.51 3.95 -14.80
N ILE A 155 -1.12 4.77 -13.95
CA ILE A 155 -1.25 4.47 -12.51
C ILE A 155 -2.08 3.21 -12.29
N GLU A 156 -3.19 3.04 -13.02
CA GLU A 156 -4.02 1.85 -12.91
C GLU A 156 -3.27 0.60 -13.38
N LEU A 157 -2.51 0.70 -14.48
CA LEU A 157 -1.68 -0.38 -14.98
C LEU A 157 -0.59 -0.76 -13.96
N ALA A 158 0.08 0.22 -13.36
CA ALA A 158 1.10 -0.01 -12.34
C ALA A 158 0.51 -0.74 -11.12
N LYS A 159 -0.67 -0.32 -10.64
CA LYS A 159 -1.37 -0.99 -9.54
C LYS A 159 -1.72 -2.44 -9.88
N LYS A 160 -2.21 -2.70 -11.09
CA LYS A 160 -2.52 -4.06 -11.55
C LYS A 160 -1.25 -4.91 -11.63
N ALA A 161 -0.15 -4.37 -12.15
CA ALA A 161 1.13 -5.07 -12.22
C ALA A 161 1.67 -5.44 -10.84
N GLU A 162 1.57 -4.54 -9.87
CA GLU A 162 1.95 -4.80 -8.47
C GLU A 162 1.09 -5.90 -7.84
N GLN A 163 -0.23 -5.87 -8.08
CA GLN A 163 -1.15 -6.93 -7.61
C GLN A 163 -0.81 -8.29 -8.20
N VAL A 164 -0.51 -8.35 -9.51
CA VAL A 164 -0.09 -9.60 -10.17
C VAL A 164 1.22 -10.11 -9.57
N ALA A 165 2.22 -9.25 -9.40
CA ALA A 165 3.50 -9.63 -8.78
C ALA A 165 3.35 -10.09 -7.32
N GLN A 166 2.37 -9.57 -6.59
CA GLN A 166 2.05 -10.08 -5.25
C GLN A 166 1.40 -11.47 -5.32
N LEU A 167 0.41 -11.67 -6.19
CA LEU A 167 -0.26 -12.95 -6.36
C LEU A 167 0.70 -14.05 -6.83
N GLU A 168 1.66 -13.75 -7.70
CA GLU A 168 2.69 -14.70 -8.13
C GLU A 168 3.58 -15.15 -6.97
N ARG A 169 3.95 -14.23 -6.08
CA ARG A 169 4.74 -14.55 -4.87
C ARG A 169 3.95 -15.44 -3.91
N ASP A 170 2.67 -15.12 -3.69
CA ASP A 170 1.81 -15.89 -2.80
C ASP A 170 1.55 -17.30 -3.36
N LEU A 171 1.38 -17.42 -4.69
CA LEU A 171 1.18 -18.70 -5.37
C LEU A 171 2.43 -19.59 -5.31
N GLU A 172 3.62 -19.02 -5.49
CA GLU A 172 4.87 -19.76 -5.34
C GLU A 172 5.10 -20.22 -3.90
N ALA A 173 4.82 -19.36 -2.91
CA ALA A 173 4.88 -19.74 -1.50
C ALA A 173 3.94 -20.92 -1.19
N ALA A 174 2.68 -20.84 -1.61
CA ALA A 174 1.71 -21.93 -1.43
C ALA A 174 2.13 -23.23 -2.12
N ARG A 175 2.73 -23.13 -3.32
CA ARG A 175 3.25 -24.29 -4.04
C ARG A 175 4.38 -24.96 -3.27
N THR A 176 5.36 -24.19 -2.79
CA THR A 176 6.49 -24.75 -2.02
C THR A 176 6.03 -25.41 -0.72
N GLU A 177 5.02 -24.85 -0.05
CA GLU A 177 4.41 -25.45 1.15
C GLU A 177 3.71 -26.77 0.82
N SER A 178 2.90 -26.81 -0.24
CA SER A 178 2.20 -28.01 -0.69
C SER A 178 3.17 -29.12 -1.13
N GLU A 179 4.25 -28.77 -1.81
CA GLU A 179 5.31 -29.71 -2.19
C GLU A 179 6.05 -30.26 -0.96
N ALA A 180 6.30 -29.43 0.06
CA ALA A 180 6.91 -29.87 1.31
C ALA A 180 5.99 -30.80 2.11
N GLU A 181 4.69 -30.49 2.18
CA GLU A 181 3.70 -31.35 2.82
C GLU A 181 3.58 -32.71 2.10
N SER A 182 3.54 -32.70 0.77
CA SER A 182 3.49 -33.91 -0.04
C SER A 182 4.70 -34.82 0.22
N ARG A 183 5.91 -34.24 0.33
CA ARG A 183 7.12 -35.01 0.69
C ARG A 183 7.02 -35.62 2.08
N ARG A 184 6.55 -34.87 3.08
CA ARG A 184 6.35 -35.39 4.45
C ARG A 184 5.33 -36.53 4.49
N LEU A 185 4.26 -36.43 3.72
CA LEU A 185 3.26 -37.49 3.64
C LEU A 185 3.84 -38.73 2.94
N GLN A 186 4.63 -38.55 1.89
CA GLN A 186 5.31 -39.64 1.21
C GLN A 186 6.25 -40.39 2.16
N GLU A 187 7.10 -39.67 2.91
CA GLU A 187 8.00 -40.26 3.91
C GLU A 187 7.23 -41.09 4.96
N ARG A 188 6.10 -40.56 5.46
CA ARG A 188 5.25 -41.29 6.42
C ARG A 188 4.62 -42.55 5.84
N VAL A 189 4.23 -42.51 4.55
CA VAL A 189 3.69 -43.68 3.85
C VAL A 189 4.78 -44.74 3.71
N ASP A 190 5.98 -44.34 3.30
CA ASP A 190 7.12 -45.25 3.14
C ASP A 190 7.52 -45.90 4.47
N ASP A 191 7.57 -45.14 5.58
CA ASP A 191 7.79 -45.68 6.93
C ASP A 191 6.72 -46.69 7.34
N CYS A 192 5.46 -46.42 7.02
CA CYS A 192 4.35 -47.31 7.33
C CYS A 192 4.41 -48.61 6.52
N ILE A 193 4.80 -48.53 5.25
CA ILE A 193 5.04 -49.69 4.39
C ILE A 193 6.15 -50.55 4.99
N LEU A 194 7.29 -49.96 5.39
CA LEU A 194 8.40 -50.69 6.00
C LEU A 194 8.00 -51.43 7.28
N GLU A 195 7.21 -50.79 8.15
CA GLU A 195 6.73 -51.43 9.38
C GLU A 195 5.74 -52.58 9.07
N LEU A 196 4.85 -52.41 8.09
CA LEU A 196 3.95 -53.48 7.64
C LEU A 196 4.73 -54.66 7.04
N GLU A 197 5.76 -54.40 6.24
CA GLU A 197 6.64 -55.43 5.69
C GLU A 197 7.36 -56.22 6.80
N LYS A 198 7.78 -55.54 7.87
CA LYS A 198 8.41 -56.16 9.04
C LYS A 198 7.44 -57.04 9.85
N GLN A 199 6.17 -56.66 9.98
CA GLN A 199 5.15 -57.44 10.70
C GLN A 199 4.60 -58.61 9.87
N THR A 200 4.63 -58.52 8.54
CA THR A 200 4.16 -59.56 7.61
C THR A 200 4.73 -60.97 7.88
N PRO A 201 6.04 -61.19 8.13
CA PRO A 201 6.58 -62.52 8.42
C PRO A 201 6.07 -63.09 9.75
N GLU A 202 5.88 -62.27 10.79
CA GLU A 202 5.35 -62.72 12.08
C GLU A 202 3.91 -63.21 11.94
N ILE A 203 3.05 -62.44 11.26
CA ILE A 203 1.68 -62.83 10.97
C ILE A 203 1.64 -64.12 10.15
N ARG A 204 2.53 -64.26 9.15
CA ARG A 204 2.63 -65.46 8.32
C ARG A 204 3.06 -66.69 9.15
N ALA A 205 3.98 -66.51 10.11
CA ALA A 205 4.40 -67.58 11.02
C ALA A 205 3.26 -68.02 11.95
N ILE A 206 2.51 -67.07 12.53
CA ILE A 206 1.33 -67.37 13.35
C ILE A 206 0.27 -68.13 12.54
N ALA A 207 -0.04 -67.66 11.32
CA ALA A 207 -1.02 -68.29 10.44
C ALA A 207 -0.64 -69.73 10.07
N THR A 208 0.64 -69.99 9.78
CA THR A 208 1.13 -71.34 9.48
C THR A 208 1.11 -72.25 10.72
N GLY A 209 1.40 -71.72 11.91
CA GLY A 209 1.23 -72.42 13.19
C GLY A 209 -0.21 -72.86 13.44
N ILE A 210 -1.17 -71.95 13.33
CA ILE A 210 -2.61 -72.24 13.49
C ILE A 210 -3.07 -73.31 12.48
N ALA A 211 -2.61 -73.25 11.23
CA ALA A 211 -2.95 -74.24 10.21
C ALA A 211 -2.42 -75.64 10.56
N LYS A 212 -1.23 -75.73 11.16
CA LYS A 212 -0.63 -77.00 11.64
C LYS A 212 -1.43 -77.59 12.80
N ASP A 213 -1.77 -76.77 13.80
CA ASP A 213 -2.57 -77.21 14.96
C ASP A 213 -3.96 -77.69 14.54
N ARG A 214 -4.59 -77.00 13.59
CA ARG A 214 -5.89 -77.42 13.03
C ARG A 214 -5.82 -78.79 12.37
N ARG A 215 -4.74 -79.11 11.64
CA ARG A 215 -4.52 -80.43 11.06
C ARG A 215 -4.33 -81.51 12.13
N LEU A 216 -3.59 -81.22 13.19
CA LEU A 216 -3.41 -82.14 14.32
C LEU A 216 -4.74 -82.44 15.01
N HIS A 217 -5.56 -81.42 15.28
CA HIS A 217 -6.91 -81.60 15.83
C HIS A 217 -7.83 -82.41 14.91
N GLN A 218 -7.79 -82.18 13.60
CA GLN A 218 -8.55 -82.99 12.64
C GLN A 218 -8.10 -84.47 12.66
N ASN A 219 -6.80 -84.72 12.66
CA ASN A 219 -6.26 -86.08 12.74
C ASN A 219 -6.65 -86.78 14.05
N ALA A 220 -6.55 -86.09 15.19
CA ALA A 220 -6.98 -86.61 16.49
C ALA A 220 -8.48 -86.93 16.52
N SER A 221 -9.32 -86.07 15.91
CA SER A 221 -10.76 -86.31 15.78
C SER A 221 -11.09 -87.54 14.93
N VAL A 222 -10.31 -87.81 13.88
CA VAL A 222 -10.46 -89.02 13.05
C VAL A 222 -10.10 -90.26 13.86
N VAL A 223 -8.93 -90.26 14.51
CA VAL A 223 -8.48 -91.38 15.35
C VAL A 223 -9.46 -91.70 16.46
N LEU A 224 -9.98 -90.69 17.17
CA LEU A 224 -11.00 -90.88 18.21
C LEU A 224 -12.29 -91.50 17.65
N ARG A 225 -12.72 -91.09 16.45
CA ARG A 225 -13.87 -91.70 15.77
C ARG A 225 -13.62 -93.18 15.44
N ASP A 226 -12.42 -93.53 15.00
CA ASP A 226 -12.06 -94.90 14.63
C ASP A 226 -11.96 -95.81 15.85
N ILE A 227 -11.45 -95.30 16.98
CA ILE A 227 -11.44 -95.99 18.28
C ILE A 227 -12.88 -96.25 18.74
N ILE A 228 -13.76 -95.25 18.69
CA ILE A 228 -15.17 -95.38 19.09
C ILE A 228 -15.91 -96.40 18.22
N LYS A 229 -15.62 -96.48 16.91
CA LYS A 229 -16.19 -97.48 16.02
C LYS A 229 -15.72 -98.90 16.34
N SER A 230 -14.46 -99.07 16.72
CA SER A 230 -13.86 -100.38 17.02
C SER A 230 -14.31 -100.96 18.37
N ALA A 231 -14.86 -100.13 19.26
CA ALA A 231 -15.33 -100.52 20.59
C ALA A 231 -16.84 -100.89 20.65
N LYS A 232 -17.54 -100.83 19.51
CA LYS A 232 -18.94 -101.26 19.35
C LYS A 232 -19.00 -102.57 18.58
#